data_AF-W2SB61-F1
#
_entry.id   AF-W2SB61-F1
#
_cell.length_a   1.000
_cell.length_b   1.000
_cell.length_c   1.000
_cell.angle_alpha   90.00
_cell.angle_beta   90.00
_cell.angle_gamma   90.00
#
_symmetry.space_group_name_H-M   'P 1'
#
loop_
_entity.id
_entity.type
_entity.pdbx_description
1 polymer ?
#
loop_
_entity_poly.entity_id
_entity_poly.type
_entity_poly.pdbx_seq_one_letter_code
_entity_poly.pdbx_strand_id
1 'polypeptide(L)'
;MRAEYEGYNNGHLEWSDCPYMQSNSNIHHWDYQCKGNTQVREIANALYSKGRERYDLQGGKGCRFWIYVAGKDFADQGIITGAAPTEIWGKVQFLYHHTNAPEQTAVVQGKFY
;
A
#
# COMPACT_ATOMS: atom_id res chain seq x y z
N MET A 1 7.44 -40.89 -19.28
CA MET A 1 6.30 -40.78 -18.33
C MET A 1 6.67 -39.81 -17.21
N ARG A 2 6.20 -38.57 -17.31
CA ARG A 2 5.86 -37.67 -16.20
C ARG A 2 4.80 -36.73 -16.76
N ALA A 3 3.61 -36.78 -16.18
CA ALA A 3 2.35 -36.37 -16.78
C ALA A 3 2.33 -34.88 -17.17
N GLU A 4 2.11 -34.63 -18.45
CA GLU A 4 1.57 -33.38 -18.95
C GLU A 4 0.12 -33.30 -18.46
N TYR A 5 -0.21 -32.26 -17.68
CA TYR A 5 -1.58 -31.98 -17.26
C TYR A 5 -2.36 -31.44 -18.46
N GLU A 6 -2.75 -32.32 -19.37
CA GLU A 6 -3.80 -32.06 -20.35
C GLU A 6 -5.16 -32.11 -19.62
N GLY A 7 -5.83 -30.98 -19.40
CA GLY A 7 -7.24 -31.01 -18.99
C GLY A 7 -7.86 -29.86 -18.19
N TYR A 8 -7.14 -28.77 -17.87
CA TYR A 8 -7.76 -27.61 -17.19
C TYR A 8 -7.48 -26.30 -17.94
N ASN A 9 -8.13 -26.12 -19.09
CA ASN A 9 -8.05 -24.89 -19.90
C ASN A 9 -9.25 -23.96 -19.68
N ASN A 10 -9.90 -24.06 -18.53
CA ASN A 10 -11.19 -23.41 -18.27
C ASN A 10 -11.10 -22.63 -16.95
N GLY A 11 -10.10 -21.76 -16.81
CA GLY A 11 -10.11 -20.78 -15.73
C GLY A 11 -11.38 -19.93 -15.86
N HIS A 12 -12.27 -19.99 -14.87
CA HIS A 12 -13.46 -19.15 -14.86
C HIS A 12 -13.05 -17.76 -14.35
N LEU A 13 -12.94 -16.80 -15.26
CA LEU A 13 -12.68 -15.40 -14.93
C LEU A 13 -14.01 -14.70 -14.67
N GLU A 14 -14.37 -14.60 -13.40
CA GLU A 14 -15.50 -13.78 -12.97
C GLU A 14 -15.01 -12.36 -12.66
N TRP A 15 -15.52 -11.38 -13.40
CA TRP A 15 -15.35 -9.97 -13.07
C TRP A 15 -16.53 -9.53 -12.20
N SER A 16 -16.23 -9.14 -10.96
CA SER A 16 -17.18 -8.44 -10.11
C SER A 16 -16.73 -6.99 -9.93
N ASP A 17 -17.68 -6.06 -10.03
CA ASP A 17 -17.48 -4.70 -9.56
C ASP A 17 -17.79 -4.68 -8.06
N CYS A 18 -16.74 -4.58 -7.25
CA CYS A 18 -16.87 -4.46 -5.81
C CYS A 18 -16.69 -2.99 -5.44
N PRO A 19 -17.76 -2.26 -5.07
CA PRO A 19 -17.60 -0.89 -4.61
C PRO A 19 -16.69 -0.90 -3.37
N TYR A 20 -15.75 0.04 -3.32
CA TYR A 20 -14.93 0.21 -2.13
C TYR A 20 -15.84 0.59 -0.95
N MET A 21 -15.95 -0.33 0.00
CA MET A 21 -16.66 -0.10 1.26
C MET A 21 -15.63 -0.04 2.38
N GLN A 22 -15.64 1.07 3.13
CA GLN A 22 -14.79 1.20 4.30
C GLN A 22 -15.19 0.13 5.34
N SER A 23 -14.19 -0.59 5.86
CA SER A 23 -14.43 -1.58 6.91
C SER A 23 -14.94 -0.92 8.20
N ASN A 24 -15.88 -1.59 8.86
CA ASN A 24 -16.38 -1.21 10.19
C ASN A 24 -15.39 -1.54 11.33
N SER A 25 -14.35 -2.33 11.06
CA SER A 25 -13.31 -2.70 12.03
C SER A 25 -12.08 -1.81 11.98
N ASN A 26 -12.04 -0.80 11.10
CA ASN A 26 -10.89 0.10 10.98
C ASN A 26 -10.77 0.98 12.23
N ILE A 27 -9.62 0.92 12.91
CA ILE A 27 -9.29 1.83 14.01
C ILE A 27 -9.16 3.27 13.50
N HIS A 28 -8.54 3.43 12.34
CA HIS A 28 -8.37 4.71 11.66
C HIS A 28 -8.21 4.47 10.16
N HIS A 29 -8.63 5.42 9.33
CA HIS A 29 -8.44 5.35 7.88
C HIS A 29 -8.11 6.75 7.33
N TRP A 30 -7.43 6.75 6.20
CA TRP A 30 -7.17 7.95 5.41
C TRP A 30 -7.06 7.55 3.95
N ASP A 31 -7.74 8.29 3.09
CA ASP A 31 -7.73 8.04 1.65
C ASP A 31 -7.13 9.25 0.93
N TYR A 32 -6.42 8.95 -0.16
CA TYR A 32 -5.84 9.95 -1.04
C TYR A 32 -6.46 9.79 -2.41
N GLN A 33 -7.11 10.85 -2.89
CA GLN A 33 -7.67 10.84 -4.23
C GLN A 33 -6.56 10.69 -5.26
N CYS A 34 -6.69 9.65 -6.09
CA CYS A 34 -5.83 9.48 -7.24
C CYS A 34 -6.22 10.48 -8.33
N LYS A 35 -5.27 10.86 -9.17
CA LYS A 35 -5.55 11.62 -10.38
C LYS A 35 -6.51 10.82 -11.28
N GLY A 36 -7.41 11.52 -11.96
CA GLY A 36 -8.40 10.88 -12.84
C GLY A 36 -7.75 9.93 -13.86
N ASN A 37 -8.37 8.76 -14.07
CA ASN A 37 -7.91 7.68 -14.95
C ASN A 37 -6.59 7.00 -14.54
N THR A 38 -6.15 7.13 -13.29
CA THR A 38 -5.03 6.33 -12.76
C THR A 38 -5.32 4.85 -12.93
N GLN A 39 -4.40 4.14 -13.58
CA GLN A 39 -4.49 2.70 -13.78
C GLN A 39 -3.68 1.97 -12.70
N VAL A 40 -4.12 0.75 -12.35
CA VAL A 40 -3.38 -0.14 -11.45
C VAL A 40 -1.93 -0.34 -11.90
N ARG A 41 -1.67 -0.37 -13.21
CA ARG A 41 -0.30 -0.50 -13.76
C ARG A 41 0.60 0.66 -13.33
N GLU A 42 0.06 1.88 -13.21
CA GLU A 42 0.85 3.07 -12.87
C GLU A 42 1.28 3.01 -11.40
N ILE A 43 0.38 2.58 -10.51
CA ILE A 43 0.68 2.31 -9.11
C ILE A 43 1.75 1.21 -8.98
N ALA A 44 1.59 0.10 -9.70
CA ALA A 44 2.55 -1.00 -9.71
C ALA A 44 3.93 -0.54 -10.21
N ASN A 45 3.97 0.21 -11.31
CA ASN A 45 5.21 0.73 -11.87
C ASN A 45 5.91 1.70 -10.91
N ALA A 46 5.17 2.52 -10.16
CA ALA A 46 5.73 3.42 -9.16
C ALA A 46 6.53 2.69 -8.07
N LEU A 47 6.09 1.49 -7.71
CA LEU A 47 6.75 0.64 -6.72
C LEU A 47 7.88 -0.20 -7.33
N TYR A 48 7.58 -0.96 -8.40
CA TYR A 48 8.51 -1.93 -8.96
C TYR A 48 9.71 -1.30 -9.67
N SER A 49 9.53 -0.15 -10.33
CA SER A 49 10.66 0.56 -10.95
C SER A 49 11.71 1.02 -9.94
N LYS A 50 11.36 1.08 -8.65
CA LYS A 50 12.25 1.48 -7.54
C LYS A 50 12.58 0.32 -6.59
N GLY A 51 12.21 -0.92 -6.95
CA GLY A 51 12.48 -2.11 -6.13
C GLY A 51 11.80 -2.10 -4.76
N ARG A 52 10.65 -1.42 -4.61
CA ARG A 52 9.97 -1.29 -3.30
C ARG A 52 9.43 -2.60 -2.74
N GLU A 53 9.22 -3.58 -3.59
CA GLU A 53 8.86 -4.95 -3.25
C GLU A 53 10.00 -5.70 -2.54
N ARG A 54 11.25 -5.25 -2.69
CA ARG A 54 12.43 -5.86 -2.06
C ARG A 54 12.71 -5.26 -0.67
N TYR A 55 11.76 -4.55 -0.07
CA TYR A 55 11.96 -3.93 1.23
C TYR A 55 11.84 -4.93 2.38
N ASP A 56 12.87 -4.99 3.22
CA ASP A 56 12.85 -5.75 4.46
C ASP A 56 12.25 -4.92 5.61
N LEU A 57 11.13 -5.41 6.12
CA LEU A 57 10.33 -4.81 7.19
C LEU A 57 10.96 -4.93 8.59
N GLN A 58 12.16 -5.50 8.75
CA GLN A 58 12.85 -5.64 10.05
C GLN A 58 11.94 -6.28 11.11
N GLY A 59 11.46 -7.50 10.83
CA GLY A 59 10.55 -8.21 11.72
C GLY A 59 9.17 -7.54 11.86
N GLY A 60 8.72 -6.82 10.82
CA GLY A 60 7.40 -6.20 10.74
C GLY A 60 7.32 -4.75 11.22
N LYS A 61 8.37 -4.20 11.84
CA LYS A 61 8.37 -2.83 12.40
C LYS A 61 8.52 -1.73 11.35
N GLY A 62 9.06 -2.07 10.18
CA GLY A 62 9.36 -1.14 9.09
C GLY A 62 8.16 -0.76 8.21
N CYS A 63 6.96 -1.31 8.47
CA CYS A 63 5.79 -1.13 7.63
C CYS A 63 5.36 0.35 7.50
N ARG A 64 5.42 1.08 8.62
CA ARG A 64 5.06 2.51 8.68
C ARG A 64 5.97 3.36 7.80
N PHE A 65 7.26 3.07 7.81
CA PHE A 65 8.22 3.72 6.94
C PHE A 65 7.98 3.37 5.47
N TRP A 66 7.66 2.11 5.17
CA TRP A 66 7.35 1.67 3.82
C TRP A 66 6.12 2.39 3.23
N ILE A 67 5.04 2.53 4.03
CA ILE A 67 3.83 3.27 3.61
C ILE A 67 4.17 4.72 3.27
N TYR A 68 5.00 5.39 4.09
CA TYR A 68 5.47 6.73 3.80
C TYR A 68 6.24 6.79 2.47
N VAL A 69 7.19 5.87 2.25
CA VAL A 69 7.97 5.83 1.01
C VAL A 69 7.09 5.57 -0.21
N ALA A 70 6.14 4.64 -0.13
CA ALA A 70 5.18 4.36 -1.19
C ALA A 70 4.34 5.59 -1.53
N GLY A 71 3.79 6.26 -0.52
CA GLY A 71 3.04 7.51 -0.69
C GLY A 71 3.89 8.63 -1.31
N LYS A 72 5.17 8.73 -0.92
CA LYS A 72 6.13 9.64 -1.57
C LYS A 72 6.33 9.30 -3.04
N ASP A 73 6.54 8.04 -3.38
CA ASP A 73 6.74 7.62 -4.76
C ASP A 73 5.48 7.87 -5.62
N PHE A 74 4.28 7.67 -5.07
CA PHE A 74 3.03 7.99 -5.75
C PHE A 74 2.86 9.51 -5.97
N ALA A 75 3.20 10.32 -4.98
CA ALA A 75 3.16 11.78 -5.09
C ALA A 75 4.19 12.29 -6.11
N ASP A 76 5.41 11.75 -6.10
CA ASP A 76 6.48 12.09 -7.05
C ASP A 76 6.08 11.76 -8.51
N GLN A 77 5.24 10.73 -8.71
CA GLN A 77 4.68 10.39 -10.02
C GLN A 77 3.37 11.10 -10.36
N GLY A 78 2.87 11.97 -9.47
CA GLY A 78 1.62 12.70 -9.66
C GLY A 78 0.37 11.82 -9.65
N ILE A 79 0.46 10.62 -9.08
CA ILE A 79 -0.66 9.69 -8.89
C ILE A 79 -1.58 10.23 -7.81
N ILE A 80 -1.02 10.72 -6.70
CA ILE A 80 -1.76 11.39 -5.62
C ILE A 80 -1.25 12.82 -5.44
N THR A 81 -1.94 13.61 -4.61
CA THR A 81 -1.53 14.98 -4.30
C THR A 81 -0.11 15.06 -3.72
N GLY A 82 0.66 16.09 -4.13
CA GLY A 82 2.01 16.34 -3.64
C GLY A 82 2.10 16.60 -2.13
N ALA A 83 0.99 16.96 -1.48
CA ALA A 83 0.91 17.14 -0.03
C ALA A 83 0.82 15.82 0.75
N ALA A 84 0.43 14.72 0.09
CA ALA A 84 0.17 13.44 0.72
C ALA A 84 1.36 12.90 1.54
N PRO A 85 2.63 12.98 1.10
CA PRO A 85 3.75 12.44 1.87
C PRO A 85 3.93 13.14 3.23
N THR A 86 3.69 14.45 3.29
CA THR A 86 3.76 15.22 4.55
C THR A 86 2.65 14.80 5.50
N GLU A 87 1.42 14.63 5.00
CA GLU A 87 0.30 14.16 5.80
C GLU A 87 0.47 12.72 6.27
N ILE A 88 0.93 11.83 5.39
CA ILE A 88 1.24 10.43 5.72
C ILE A 88 2.29 10.40 6.81
N TRP A 89 3.37 11.18 6.67
CA TRP A 89 4.43 11.25 7.68
C TRP A 89 3.88 11.67 9.06
N GLY A 90 2.98 12.65 9.10
CA GLY A 90 2.30 13.03 10.33
C GLY A 90 1.48 11.90 10.95
N LYS A 91 0.82 11.06 10.14
CA LYS A 91 -0.03 9.96 10.60
C LYS A 91 0.75 8.73 11.05
N VAL A 92 1.80 8.33 10.31
CA VAL A 92 2.56 7.11 10.59
C VAL A 92 3.41 7.17 11.86
N GLN A 93 3.51 8.34 12.50
CA GLN A 93 4.18 8.50 13.79
C GLN A 93 3.33 8.07 15.00
N PHE A 94 2.08 7.65 14.78
CA PHE A 94 1.18 7.29 15.86
C PHE A 94 0.75 5.81 15.81
N LEU A 95 0.58 5.22 16.99
CA LEU A 95 -0.17 4.01 17.21
C LEU A 95 -1.61 4.42 17.55
N TYR A 96 -2.57 3.94 16.76
CA TYR A 96 -3.97 4.26 16.93
C TYR A 96 -4.68 3.19 17.76
N HIS A 97 -5.65 3.61 18.58
CA HIS A 97 -6.47 2.75 19.43
C HIS A 97 -7.95 3.09 19.24
N HIS A 98 -8.84 2.14 19.50
CA HIS A 98 -10.30 2.40 19.45
C HIS A 98 -10.78 3.31 20.59
N THR A 99 -10.14 3.23 21.76
CA THR A 99 -10.62 3.89 22.99
C THR A 99 -9.64 4.91 23.56
N ASN A 100 -8.36 4.78 23.24
CA ASN A 100 -7.30 5.60 23.83
C ASN A 100 -6.84 6.68 22.84
N ALA A 101 -6.26 7.76 23.37
CA ALA A 101 -5.59 8.73 22.55
C ALA A 101 -4.45 8.07 21.75
N PRO A 102 -4.16 8.54 20.51
CA PRO A 102 -3.03 8.02 19.74
C PRO A 102 -1.71 8.19 20.49
N GLU A 103 -0.90 7.13 20.52
CA GLU A 103 0.40 7.14 21.17
C GLU A 103 1.50 7.41 20.13
N GLN A 104 2.35 8.39 20.38
CA GLN A 104 3.48 8.66 19.49
C GLN A 104 4.54 7.56 19.60
N THR A 105 5.08 7.14 18.47
CA THR A 105 5.95 5.97 18.38
C THR A 105 6.96 6.16 17.26
N ALA A 106 8.19 5.72 17.51
CA ALA A 106 9.26 5.84 16.52
C ALA A 106 8.95 5.02 15.26
N VAL A 107 9.11 5.67 14.11
CA VAL A 107 9.07 5.01 12.81
C VAL A 107 10.42 4.32 12.60
N VAL A 108 10.41 2.99 12.53
CA VAL A 108 11.62 2.21 12.26
C VAL A 108 11.81 2.14 10.75
N GLN A 109 12.98 2.54 10.27
CA GLN A 109 13.37 2.34 8.89
C GLN A 109 13.93 0.94 8.70
N GLY A 110 13.36 0.21 7.74
CA GLY A 110 13.87 -1.06 7.24
C GLY A 110 14.93 -0.88 6.16
N LYS A 111 15.19 -1.93 5.39
CA LYS A 111 16.26 -1.93 4.38
C LYS A 111 15.70 -2.15 2.98
N PHE A 112 16.06 -1.27 2.05
CA PHE A 112 15.85 -1.47 0.62
C PHE A 112 17.04 -2.23 0.02
N TYR A 113 16.75 -3.09 -0.95
CA TYR A 113 17.72 -3.88 -1.72
C TYR A 113 17.55 -3.61 -3.21
#